data_AF-A0A931XVS1-F1
#
_entry.id   AF-A0A931XVS1-F1
#
_cell.length_a   1.000
_cell.length_b   1.000
_cell.length_c   1.000
_cell.angle_alpha   90.00
_cell.angle_beta   90.00
_cell.angle_gamma   90.00
#
_symmetry.space_group_name_H-M   'P 1'
#
loop_
_entity.id
_entity.type
_entity.pdbx_description
1 polymer ?
#
loop_
_entity_poly.entity_id
_entity_poly.type
_entity_poly.pdbx_seq_one_letter_code
_entity_poly.pdbx_strand_id
1 'polypeptide(L)'
;MRLGREQVDGMASLIVKHLRDQRLVTFRVDETKVWERIRDIFLKDLMVEDELNREVERILESHSRDMQQSDVDYRKMFQLVKAKLARERNIVL
;
A
#
# COMPACT_ATOMS: atom_id res chain seq x y z
N MET A 1 0.62 6.74 -4.88
CA MET A 1 -0.31 5.64 -5.21
C MET A 1 -0.08 5.03 -6.59
N ARG A 2 0.23 3.73 -6.66
CA ARG A 2 0.35 2.94 -7.92
C ARG A 2 -0.97 2.29 -8.37
N LEU A 3 -2.01 2.33 -7.54
CA LEU A 3 -3.34 1.77 -7.83
C LEU A 3 -4.43 2.85 -7.64
N GLY A 4 -5.26 3.07 -8.64
CA GLY A 4 -6.42 3.96 -8.59
C GLY A 4 -7.64 3.29 -7.95
N ARG A 5 -8.60 4.09 -7.46
CA ARG A 5 -9.83 3.58 -6.81
C ARG A 5 -10.61 2.60 -7.70
N GLU A 6 -10.76 2.92 -8.98
CA GLU A 6 -11.44 2.03 -9.94
C GLU A 6 -10.74 0.67 -10.10
N GLN A 7 -9.41 0.64 -10.00
CA GLN A 7 -8.65 -0.61 -10.06
C GLN A 7 -8.89 -1.45 -8.81
N VAL A 8 -8.94 -0.81 -7.63
CA VAL A 8 -9.28 -1.49 -6.37
C VAL A 8 -10.69 -2.06 -6.42
N ASP A 9 -11.66 -1.28 -6.91
CA ASP A 9 -13.05 -1.70 -7.07
C ASP A 9 -13.18 -2.90 -8.03
N GLY A 10 -12.45 -2.86 -9.15
CA GLY A 10 -12.37 -3.96 -10.11
C GLY A 10 -11.76 -5.22 -9.51
N MET A 11 -10.65 -5.09 -8.78
CA MET A 11 -10.00 -6.22 -8.09
C MET A 11 -10.91 -6.84 -7.02
N ALA A 12 -11.55 -6.02 -6.19
CA ALA A 12 -12.49 -6.49 -5.19
C ALA A 12 -13.66 -7.26 -5.84
N SER A 13 -14.17 -6.77 -6.98
CA SER A 13 -15.24 -7.43 -7.73
C SER A 13 -14.82 -8.81 -8.26
N LEU A 14 -13.61 -8.91 -8.81
CA LEU A 14 -13.04 -10.17 -9.30
C LEU A 14 -12.84 -11.18 -8.17
N ILE A 15 -12.37 -10.73 -7.00
CA ILE A 15 -12.17 -11.59 -5.83
C ILE A 15 -13.51 -12.17 -5.38
N VAL A 16 -14.54 -11.34 -5.18
CA VAL A 16 -15.86 -11.83 -4.77
C VAL A 16 -16.45 -12.79 -5.80
N LYS A 17 -16.34 -12.46 -7.09
CA LYS A 17 -16.79 -13.33 -8.18
C LYS A 17 -16.11 -14.70 -8.14
N HIS A 18 -14.78 -14.75 -7.99
CA HIS A 18 -14.04 -16.01 -7.94
C HIS A 18 -14.39 -16.84 -6.70
N LEU A 19 -14.52 -16.19 -5.53
CA LEU A 19 -14.92 -16.83 -4.29
C LEU A 19 -16.29 -17.52 -4.42
N ARG A 20 -17.22 -16.87 -5.11
CA ARG A 20 -18.55 -17.42 -5.41
C ARG A 20 -18.51 -18.54 -6.45
N ASP A 21 -17.91 -18.27 -7.61
CA ASP A 21 -17.94 -19.19 -8.76
C ASP A 21 -17.21 -20.50 -8.45
N GLN A 22 -16.13 -20.44 -7.66
CA GLN A 22 -15.37 -21.62 -7.21
C GLN A 22 -15.93 -22.28 -5.95
N ARG A 23 -17.02 -21.75 -5.36
CA ARG A 23 -17.64 -22.24 -4.12
C ARG A 23 -16.65 -22.46 -2.98
N LEU A 24 -15.61 -21.63 -2.91
CA LEU A 24 -14.55 -21.74 -1.89
C LEU A 24 -15.03 -21.29 -0.51
N VAL A 25 -16.09 -20.49 -0.45
CA VAL A 25 -16.61 -19.88 0.77
C VAL A 25 -18.13 -19.94 0.83
N THR A 26 -18.66 -19.93 2.05
CA THR A 26 -20.09 -19.69 2.30
C THR A 26 -20.28 -18.24 2.73
N PHE A 27 -20.97 -17.46 1.90
CA PHE A 27 -21.33 -16.10 2.24
C PHE A 27 -22.40 -16.11 3.35
N ARG A 28 -22.03 -15.61 4.54
CA ARG A 28 -22.96 -15.42 5.67
C ARG A 28 -23.69 -14.08 5.63
N VAL A 29 -23.27 -13.20 4.73
CA VAL A 29 -23.78 -11.85 4.50
C VAL A 29 -23.86 -11.61 3.00
N ASP A 30 -24.49 -10.51 2.60
CA ASP A 30 -24.58 -10.08 1.20
C ASP A 30 -23.18 -9.93 0.55
N GLU A 31 -23.06 -10.36 -0.71
CA GLU A 31 -21.82 -10.26 -1.50
C GLU A 31 -21.31 -8.81 -1.59
N THR A 32 -22.21 -7.83 -1.61
CA THR A 32 -21.89 -6.40 -1.61
C THR A 32 -21.12 -6.00 -0.36
N LYS A 33 -21.51 -6.52 0.82
CA LYS A 33 -20.80 -6.23 2.08
C LYS A 33 -19.42 -6.84 2.10
N VAL A 34 -19.24 -8.00 1.48
CA VAL A 34 -17.92 -8.63 1.34
C VAL A 34 -17.04 -7.82 0.39
N TRP A 35 -17.61 -7.38 -0.73
CA TRP A 35 -16.94 -6.50 -1.68
C TRP A 35 -16.47 -5.19 -1.04
N GLU A 36 -17.36 -4.50 -0.32
CA GLU A 36 -17.02 -3.27 0.43
C GLU A 36 -15.88 -3.53 1.42
N ARG A 37 -15.96 -4.65 2.16
CA ARG A 37 -14.93 -4.98 3.14
C ARG A 37 -13.57 -5.23 2.50
N ILE A 38 -13.53 -5.92 1.35
CA ILE A 38 -12.30 -6.15 0.59
C ILE A 38 -11.74 -4.81 0.12
N ARG A 39 -12.57 -3.97 -0.51
CA ARG A 39 -12.19 -2.63 -0.97
C ARG A 39 -11.59 -1.80 0.16
N ASP A 40 -12.24 -1.76 1.32
CA ASP A 40 -11.78 -0.97 2.47
C ASP A 40 -10.43 -1.46 3.00
N ILE A 41 -10.18 -2.77 2.98
CA ILE A 41 -8.87 -3.34 3.35
C ILE A 41 -7.79 -2.86 2.38
N PHE A 42 -8.03 -2.95 1.07
CA PHE A 42 -7.08 -2.45 0.06
C PHE A 42 -6.80 -0.97 0.21
N LEU A 43 -7.85 -0.15 0.37
CA LEU A 43 -7.70 1.29 0.53
C LEU A 43 -6.92 1.64 1.79
N LYS A 44 -7.19 0.96 2.91
CA LYS A 44 -6.46 1.16 4.15
C LYS A 44 -4.97 0.82 3.99
N ASP A 45 -4.67 -0.29 3.32
CA ASP A 45 -3.29 -0.72 3.08
C ASP A 45 -2.52 0.28 2.19
N LEU A 46 -3.16 0.71 1.08
CA LEU A 46 -2.62 1.74 0.20
C LEU A 46 -2.37 3.06 0.93
N MET A 47 -3.26 3.45 1.85
CA MET A 47 -3.09 4.66 2.66
C MET A 47 -1.87 4.56 3.59
N VAL A 48 -1.65 3.40 4.21
CA VAL A 48 -0.47 3.16 5.05
C VAL A 48 0.82 3.26 4.22
N GLU A 49 0.82 2.71 3.01
CA GLU A 49 1.98 2.82 2.12
C GLU A 49 2.24 4.27 1.67
N ASP A 50 1.19 5.02 1.34
CA ASP A 50 1.29 6.42 0.96
C ASP A 50 1.80 7.30 2.11
N GLU A 51 1.36 7.04 3.35
CA GLU A 51 1.86 7.73 4.54
C GLU A 51 3.35 7.43 4.78
N LEU A 52 3.74 6.16 4.65
CA LEU A 52 5.14 5.74 4.73
C LEU A 52 6.00 6.45 3.69
N ASN A 53 5.54 6.54 2.43
CA ASN A 53 6.27 7.25 1.37
C ASN A 53 6.47 8.74 1.70
N ARG A 54 5.40 9.44 2.14
CA ARG A 54 5.49 10.85 2.54
C ARG A 54 6.42 11.08 3.73
N GLU A 55 6.52 10.12 4.64
CA GLU A 55 7.45 10.19 5.75
C GLU A 55 8.90 10.02 5.30
N VAL A 56 9.15 9.05 4.41
CA VAL A 56 10.47 8.87 3.78
C VAL A 56 10.90 10.14 3.04
N GLU A 57 10.00 10.75 2.26
CA GLU A 57 10.27 12.02 1.56
C GLU A 57 10.67 13.13 2.54
N ARG A 58 9.90 13.35 3.61
CA ARG A 58 10.22 14.35 4.64
C ARG A 58 11.57 14.12 5.30
N ILE A 59 11.92 12.87 5.60
CA ILE A 59 13.23 12.52 6.18
C ILE A 59 14.33 12.89 5.19
N LEU A 60 14.21 12.49 3.93
CA LEU A 60 15.23 12.81 2.92
C LEU A 60 15.33 14.31 2.62
N GLU A 61 14.21 15.04 2.60
CA GLU A 61 14.21 16.50 2.46
C GLU A 61 14.98 17.19 3.59
N SER A 62 14.80 16.72 4.83
CA SER A 62 15.53 17.26 5.99
C SER A 62 17.05 17.01 5.91
N HIS A 63 17.47 15.94 5.22
CA HIS A 63 18.88 15.57 5.01
C HIS A 63 19.42 15.98 3.63
N SER A 64 18.64 16.71 2.83
CA SER A 64 18.97 17.03 1.43
C SER A 64 20.29 17.79 1.27
N ARG A 65 20.63 18.69 2.21
CA ARG A 65 21.89 19.44 2.21
C ARG A 65 23.11 18.55 2.41
N ASP A 66 23.00 17.54 3.27
CA ASP A 66 24.08 16.59 3.56
C ASP A 66 24.26 15.60 2.39
N MET A 67 23.16 15.24 1.73
CA MET A 67 23.18 14.35 0.55
C MET A 67 23.86 15.00 -0.66
N GLN A 68 23.68 16.31 -0.86
CA GLN A 68 24.37 17.05 -1.93
C GLN A 68 25.90 17.12 -1.74
N GLN A 69 26.38 17.14 -0.49
CA GLN A 69 27.82 17.09 -0.21
C GLN A 69 28.43 15.70 -0.39
N SER A 70 27.59 14.65 -0.35
CA SER A 70 28.04 13.26 -0.27
C SER A 70 27.96 12.47 -1.59
N ASP A 71 27.49 13.10 -2.69
CA ASP A 71 27.23 12.46 -4.00
C ASP A 71 26.37 11.18 -3.91
N VAL A 72 25.42 11.17 -2.98
CA VAL A 72 24.57 9.99 -2.71
C VAL A 72 23.30 10.04 -3.56
N ASP A 73 23.04 8.96 -4.31
CA ASP A 73 21.83 8.79 -5.12
C ASP A 73 20.56 8.77 -4.24
N TYR A 74 19.73 9.80 -4.41
CA TYR A 74 18.44 9.97 -3.74
C TYR A 74 17.55 8.73 -3.84
N ARG A 75 17.52 8.07 -5.00
CA ARG A 75 16.66 6.90 -5.23
C ARG A 75 17.08 5.71 -4.38
N LYS A 76 18.38 5.51 -4.20
CA LYS A 76 18.91 4.44 -3.33
C LYS A 76 18.59 4.73 -1.87
N MET A 77 18.76 5.97 -1.42
CA MET A 77 18.44 6.36 -0.05
C MET A 77 16.95 6.23 0.27
N PHE A 78 16.08 6.61 -0.67
CA PHE A 78 14.65 6.39 -0.56
C PHE A 78 14.31 4.93 -0.31
N GLN A 79 14.89 4.01 -1.08
CA GLN A 79 14.64 2.58 -0.90
C GLN A 79 15.14 2.06 0.45
N LEU A 80 16.33 2.50 0.89
CA LEU A 80 16.91 2.09 2.17
C LEU A 80 16.09 2.59 3.37
N VAL A 81 15.72 3.86 3.36
CA VAL A 81 14.93 4.48 4.43
C VAL A 81 13.53 3.89 4.46
N LYS A 82 12.88 3.71 3.30
CA LYS A 82 11.57 3.03 3.20
C LYS A 82 11.63 1.61 3.77
N ALA A 83 12.64 0.82 3.41
CA ALA A 83 12.79 -0.54 3.92
C ALA A 83 13.03 -0.59 5.43
N LYS A 84 13.81 0.36 5.98
CA LYS A 84 14.05 0.48 7.42
C LYS A 84 12.76 0.83 8.18
N LEU A 85 12.06 1.87 7.76
CA LEU A 85 10.79 2.29 8.38
C LEU A 85 9.71 1.22 8.30
N ALA A 86 9.60 0.53 7.16
CA ALA A 86 8.65 -0.57 7.02
C ALA A 86 8.91 -1.70 8.02
N ARG A 87 10.18 -2.09 8.21
CA ARG A 87 10.57 -3.09 9.23
C ARG A 87 10.27 -2.64 10.64
N GLU A 88 10.60 -1.40 10.99
CA GLU A 88 10.35 -0.84 12.32
C GLU A 88 8.85 -0.79 12.66
N ARG A 89 8.00 -0.61 11.66
CA ARG A 89 6.55 -0.52 11.83
C ARG A 89 5.79 -1.81 11.51
N ASN A 90 6.49 -2.92 11.25
CA ASN A 90 5.90 -4.19 10.81
C ASN A 90 4.96 -4.04 9.60
N ILE A 91 5.26 -3.11 8.69
CA ILE A 91 4.52 -2.95 7.43
C ILE A 91 5.10 -3.95 6.43
N VAL A 92 4.24 -4.75 5.82
CA VAL A 92 4.63 -5.65 4.73
C VAL A 92 4.64 -4.83 3.44
N LEU A 93 5.78 -4.83 2.73
CA LEU A 93 5.98 -4.15 1.45
C LEU A 93 5.90 -5.11 0.27
#